data_AF-A0A972BH38-F1
#
_entry.id   AF-A0A972BH38-F1
#
_cell.length_a   1.000
_cell.length_b   1.000
_cell.length_c   1.000
_cell.angle_alpha   90.00
_cell.angle_beta   90.00
_cell.angle_gamma   90.00
#
_symmetry.space_group_name_H-M   'P 1'
#
loop_
_entity.id
_entity.type
_entity.pdbx_description
1 polymer ?
#
loop_
_entity_poly.entity_id
_entity_poly.type
_entity_poly.pdbx_seq_one_letter_code
_entity_poly.pdbx_strand_id
1 'polypeptide(L)'
;MFKGLSLHRLVLTALFVALVTITTMVINIPMVATQGFINVGDTVIFLSALLMGPEVGLIAGGLGSALADLLLGYAHWAPWTLVIKAVEGLIAGVLGHSIYRQEGR
;
A
#
# COMPACT_ATOMS: atom_id res chain seq x y z
N MET A 1 14.51 14.72 -5.09
CA MET A 1 13.52 13.71 -4.63
C MET A 1 12.41 14.27 -3.73
N PHE A 2 12.40 15.56 -3.32
CA PHE A 2 11.28 16.17 -2.58
C PHE A 2 11.09 17.68 -2.88
N LYS A 3 11.18 18.11 -4.14
CA LYS A 3 10.85 19.49 -4.51
C LYS A 3 9.47 19.51 -5.17
N GLY A 4 8.47 20.08 -4.47
CA GLY A 4 7.13 20.33 -5.02
C GLY A 4 6.00 19.38 -4.58
N LEU A 5 6.07 18.76 -3.39
CA LEU A 5 4.88 18.06 -2.87
C LEU A 5 3.77 19.08 -2.60
N SER A 6 2.76 19.10 -3.48
CA SER A 6 1.51 19.79 -3.21
C SER A 6 0.91 19.23 -1.92
N LEU A 7 0.45 20.11 -1.02
CA LEU A 7 -0.22 19.73 0.23
C LEU A 7 -1.30 18.67 -0.01
N HIS A 8 -2.04 18.81 -1.11
CA HIS A 8 -3.05 17.84 -1.53
C HIS A 8 -2.49 16.43 -1.71
N ARG A 9 -1.33 16.29 -2.35
CA ARG A 9 -0.68 14.99 -2.57
C ARG A 9 -0.19 14.37 -1.26
N LEU A 10 0.32 15.19 -0.34
CA LEU A 10 0.71 14.72 0.99
C LEU A 10 -0.49 14.18 1.76
N VAL A 11 -1.58 14.94 1.80
CA VAL A 11 -2.83 14.53 2.47
C VAL A 11 -3.37 13.24 1.88
N LEU A 12 -3.45 13.13 0.55
CA LEU A 12 -3.89 11.90 -0.10
C LEU A 12 -2.97 10.70 0.21
N THR A 13 -1.66 10.90 0.24
CA THR A 13 -0.72 9.84 0.61
C THR A 13 -0.96 9.35 2.03
N ALA A 14 -1.16 10.27 2.99
CA ALA A 14 -1.46 9.91 4.38
C ALA A 14 -2.81 9.18 4.50
N LEU A 15 -3.82 9.58 3.73
CA LEU A 15 -5.11 8.89 3.68
C LEU A 15 -4.96 7.47 3.12
N PHE A 16 -4.20 7.28 2.04
CA PHE A 16 -3.93 5.94 1.50
C PHE A 16 -3.18 5.06 2.50
N VAL A 17 -2.18 5.59 3.21
CA VAL A 17 -1.50 4.87 4.30
C VAL A 17 -2.53 4.41 5.34
N ALA A 18 -3.40 5.30 5.81
CA ALA A 18 -4.42 4.96 6.80
C ALA A 18 -5.41 3.90 6.28
N LEU A 19 -5.86 4.02 5.02
CA LEU A 19 -6.73 3.02 4.39
C LEU A 19 -6.06 1.65 4.28
N VAL A 20 -4.78 1.59 3.86
CA VAL A 20 -4.01 0.34 3.81
C VAL A 20 -3.91 -0.28 5.20
N THR A 21 -3.61 0.51 6.23
CA THR A 21 -3.56 0.02 7.62
C THR A 21 -4.89 -0.57 8.06
N ILE A 22 -5.99 0.17 7.91
CA ILE A 22 -7.32 -0.27 8.36
C ILE A 22 -7.78 -1.52 7.60
N THR A 23 -7.60 -1.55 6.28
CA THR A 23 -8.02 -2.70 5.46
C THR A 23 -7.19 -3.96 5.76
N THR A 24 -5.89 -3.80 6.01
CA THR A 24 -5.02 -4.91 6.46
C THR A 24 -5.45 -5.45 7.83
N MET A 25 -5.91 -4.59 8.73
CA MET A 25 -6.34 -5.00 10.08
C MET A 25 -7.73 -5.65 10.11
N VAL A 26 -8.69 -5.07 9.39
CA VAL A 26 -10.11 -5.43 9.52
C VAL A 26 -10.50 -6.60 8.62
N ILE A 27 -9.96 -6.69 7.41
CA ILE A 27 -10.41 -7.65 6.41
C ILE A 27 -9.37 -8.77 6.27
N ASN A 28 -9.38 -9.67 7.23
CA ASN A 28 -8.56 -10.88 7.20
C ASN A 28 -9.44 -12.09 6.85
N ILE A 29 -9.31 -12.58 5.62
CA ILE A 29 -10.01 -13.81 5.19
C ILE A 29 -9.07 -14.98 5.42
N PRO A 30 -9.32 -15.85 6.43
CA PRO A 30 -8.47 -16.99 6.70
C PRO A 30 -8.55 -17.98 5.54
N MET A 31 -7.39 -18.37 5.01
CA MET A 31 -7.31 -19.29 3.90
C MET A 31 -6.95 -20.69 4.42
N VAL A 32 -7.97 -21.56 4.43
CA VAL A 32 -7.89 -22.92 5.00
C VAL A 32 -6.79 -23.77 4.34
N ALA A 33 -6.49 -23.53 3.07
CA ALA A 33 -5.54 -24.31 2.28
C ALA A 33 -4.05 -23.99 2.56
N THR A 34 -3.72 -22.76 2.95
CA THR A 34 -2.33 -22.30 3.10
C THR A 34 -1.95 -21.96 4.54
N GLN A 35 -2.89 -22.09 5.49
CA GLN A 35 -2.71 -21.62 6.88
C GLN A 35 -2.33 -20.13 6.95
N GLY A 36 -2.62 -19.37 5.89
CA GLY A 36 -2.35 -17.94 5.78
C GLY A 36 -3.63 -17.12 5.67
N PHE A 37 -3.48 -15.81 5.46
CA PHE A 37 -4.60 -14.88 5.27
C PHE A 37 -4.47 -14.18 3.91
N ILE A 38 -5.61 -13.92 3.26
CA ILE A 38 -5.62 -12.99 2.12
C ILE A 38 -5.56 -11.57 2.68
N ASN A 39 -4.50 -10.84 2.36
CA ASN A 39 -4.39 -9.44 2.75
C ASN A 39 -5.16 -8.57 1.76
N VAL A 40 -6.39 -8.19 2.13
CA VAL A 40 -7.22 -7.33 1.29
C VAL A 40 -6.64 -5.91 1.19
N GLY A 41 -5.75 -5.53 2.10
CA GLY A 41 -4.99 -4.27 2.04
C GLY A 41 -4.21 -4.11 0.74
N ASP A 42 -3.78 -5.21 0.10
CA ASP A 42 -3.06 -5.20 -1.18
C ASP A 42 -3.87 -4.55 -2.29
N THR A 43 -5.20 -4.68 -2.23
CA THR A 43 -6.11 -4.00 -3.17
C THR A 43 -5.98 -2.49 -3.07
N VAL A 44 -5.85 -1.95 -1.85
CA VAL A 44 -5.68 -0.51 -1.62
C VAL A 44 -4.27 -0.07 -2.01
N ILE A 45 -3.26 -0.91 -1.80
CA ILE A 45 -1.89 -0.66 -2.28
C ILE A 45 -1.91 -0.47 -3.79
N PHE A 46 -2.48 -1.43 -4.53
CA PHE A 46 -2.61 -1.33 -5.99
C PHE A 46 -3.43 -0.13 -6.43
N LEU A 47 -4.56 0.14 -5.77
CA LEU A 47 -5.38 1.32 -6.07
C LEU A 47 -4.56 2.62 -5.90
N SER A 48 -3.82 2.76 -4.81
CA SER A 48 -3.00 3.94 -4.54
C SER A 48 -1.88 4.09 -5.58
N ALA A 49 -1.25 2.97 -5.98
CA ALA A 49 -0.18 2.95 -6.97
C ALA A 49 -0.68 3.31 -8.38
N LEU A 50 -1.84 2.78 -8.78
CA LEU A 50 -2.45 3.06 -10.08
C LEU A 50 -2.99 4.49 -10.18
N LEU A 51 -3.63 5.02 -9.13
CA LEU A 51 -4.21 6.35 -9.14
C LEU A 51 -3.18 7.47 -8.95
N MET A 52 -2.25 7.32 -8.00
CA MET A 52 -1.36 8.40 -7.56
C MET A 52 0.10 8.20 -7.99
N GLY A 53 0.40 7.04 -8.58
CA GLY A 53 1.70 6.71 -9.12
C GLY A 53 2.63 5.96 -8.14
N PRO A 54 3.83 5.60 -8.63
CA PRO A 54 4.76 4.71 -7.94
C PRO A 54 5.21 5.19 -6.56
N GLU A 55 5.43 6.49 -6.38
CA GLU A 55 5.86 7.03 -5.08
C GLU A 55 4.80 6.88 -3.99
N VAL A 56 3.52 7.11 -4.35
CA VAL A 56 2.43 6.99 -3.37
C VAL A 56 2.15 5.51 -3.09
N GLY A 57 2.18 4.66 -4.11
CA GLY A 57 2.10 3.20 -3.92
C GLY A 57 3.18 2.65 -2.99
N LEU A 58 4.43 3.11 -3.16
CA LEU A 58 5.55 2.73 -2.31
C LEU A 58 5.30 3.11 -0.85
N ILE A 59 4.92 4.37 -0.60
CA ILE A 59 4.74 4.87 0.77
C ILE A 59 3.50 4.25 1.42
N ALA A 60 2.38 4.20 0.70
CA ALA A 60 1.12 3.66 1.19
C ALA A 60 1.23 2.16 1.51
N GLY A 61 1.83 1.37 0.61
CA GLY A 61 2.03 -0.06 0.83
C GLY A 61 2.99 -0.34 1.96
N GLY A 62 4.18 0.27 1.93
CA GLY A 62 5.19 0.03 2.97
C GLY A 62 4.72 0.47 4.36
N LEU A 63 4.40 1.77 4.53
CA LEU A 63 4.05 2.30 5.84
C LEU A 63 2.70 1.78 6.32
N GLY A 64 1.70 1.68 5.43
CA GLY A 64 0.35 1.26 5.82
C GLY A 64 0.33 -0.16 6.37
N SER A 65 0.96 -1.10 5.68
CA SER A 65 1.01 -2.51 6.10
C SER A 65 1.95 -2.73 7.28
N ALA A 66 3.10 -2.06 7.34
CA ALA A 66 4.00 -2.17 8.50
C ALA A 66 3.35 -1.61 9.78
N LEU A 67 2.55 -0.53 9.67
CA LEU A 67 1.76 -0.03 10.78
C LEU A 67 0.71 -1.04 11.24
N ALA A 68 0.07 -1.76 10.31
CA ALA A 68 -0.88 -2.80 10.67
C ALA A 68 -0.20 -3.92 11.48
N ASP A 69 0.99 -4.37 11.08
CA ASP A 69 1.75 -5.38 11.84
C ASP A 69 2.10 -4.89 13.25
N LEU A 70 2.52 -3.63 13.39
CA LEU A 70 2.81 -3.05 14.71
C LEU A 70 1.55 -3.00 15.59
N LEU A 71 0.41 -2.58 15.03
CA LEU A 71 -0.85 -2.43 15.76
C LEU A 71 -1.50 -3.79 16.12
N LEU A 72 -1.27 -4.83 15.31
CA LEU A 72 -1.77 -6.19 15.56
C LEU A 72 -0.83 -7.03 16.45
N GLY A 73 0.33 -6.49 16.85
CA GLY A 73 1.29 -7.19 17.71
C GLY A 73 2.31 -8.08 16.98
N TYR A 74 2.35 -8.04 15.65
CA TYR A 74 3.31 -8.75 14.80
C TYR A 74 4.54 -7.91 14.47
N ALA A 75 5.06 -7.14 15.43
CA ALA A 75 6.12 -6.15 15.21
C ALA A 75 7.42 -6.70 14.59
N HIS A 76 7.69 -8.01 14.76
CA HIS A 76 8.84 -8.68 14.15
C HIS A 76 8.71 -8.83 12.62
N TRP A 77 7.48 -8.87 12.09
CA TRP A 77 7.21 -8.86 10.65
C TRP A 77 7.27 -7.47 10.04
N ALA A 78 7.01 -6.41 10.83
CA ALA A 78 6.91 -5.04 10.33
C ALA A 78 8.09 -4.57 9.45
N PRO A 79 9.38 -4.85 9.75
CA PRO A 79 10.49 -4.45 8.88
C PRO A 79 10.46 -5.15 7.51
N TRP A 80 10.07 -6.42 7.49
CA TRP A 80 9.95 -7.21 6.26
C TRP A 80 8.75 -6.73 5.44
N THR A 81 7.60 -6.57 6.09
CA THR A 81 6.38 -6.04 5.47
C THR A 81 6.61 -4.65 4.89
N LEU A 82 7.32 -3.76 5.61
CA LEU A 82 7.67 -2.43 5.12
C LEU A 82 8.37 -2.50 3.76
N VAL A 83 9.40 -3.35 3.63
CA VAL A 83 10.18 -3.46 2.38
C VAL A 83 9.36 -4.15 1.30
N ILE A 84 8.76 -5.28 1.60
CA ILE A 84 8.02 -6.10 0.62
C ILE A 84 6.84 -5.31 0.05
N LYS A 85 6.02 -4.69 0.91
CA LYS A 85 4.84 -3.94 0.51
C LYS A 85 5.18 -2.60 -0.14
N ALA A 86 6.28 -1.96 0.25
CA ALA A 86 6.80 -0.80 -0.46
C ALA A 86 7.22 -1.15 -1.89
N VAL A 87 7.95 -2.26 -2.07
CA VAL A 87 8.38 -2.72 -3.39
C VAL A 87 7.20 -3.15 -4.25
N GLU A 88 6.21 -3.85 -3.67
CA GLU A 88 4.97 -4.22 -4.34
C GLU A 88 4.24 -2.98 -4.90
N GLY A 89 3.99 -1.98 -4.05
CA GLY A 89 3.34 -0.74 -4.47
C GLY A 89 4.15 0.06 -5.49
N LEU A 90 5.48 0.06 -5.36
CA LEU A 90 6.38 0.68 -6.34
C LEU A 90 6.25 0.01 -7.71
N ILE A 91 6.38 -1.31 -7.77
CA ILE A 91 6.32 -2.09 -9.02
C ILE A 91 4.95 -1.91 -9.68
N ALA A 92 3.87 -2.04 -8.91
CA ALA A 92 2.52 -1.84 -9.42
C ALA A 92 2.33 -0.44 -10.03
N GLY A 93 2.88 0.60 -9.38
CA GLY A 93 2.81 1.96 -9.89
C GLY A 93 3.68 2.15 -11.14
N VAL A 94 4.90 1.61 -11.18
CA VAL A 94 5.79 1.72 -12.35
C VAL A 94 5.16 1.06 -13.58
N LEU A 95 4.60 -0.14 -13.41
CA LEU A 95 4.04 -0.93 -14.50
C LEU A 95 2.64 -0.45 -14.91
N GLY A 96 1.80 -0.11 -13.94
CA GLY A 96 0.37 0.11 -14.16
C GLY A 96 -0.04 1.58 -14.26
N HIS A 97 0.65 2.51 -13.60
CA HIS A 97 0.20 3.92 -13.56
C HIS A 97 0.23 4.56 -14.95
N SER A 98 1.26 4.28 -15.74
CA SER A 98 1.40 4.82 -17.10
C SER A 98 0.35 4.27 -18.06
N ILE A 99 -0.08 3.02 -17.87
CA ILE A 99 -1.14 2.37 -18.65
C ILE A 99 -2.50 2.92 -18.23
N TYR A 100 -2.76 2.97 -16.92
CA TYR A 100 -4.01 3.52 -16.37
C TYR A 100 -4.24 4.97 -16.81
N ARG A 101 -3.18 5.78 -16.87
CA ARG A 101 -3.23 7.16 -17.36
C ARG A 101 -3.39 7.29 -18.88
N GLN A 102 -3.14 6.23 -19.65
CA GLN A 102 -3.36 6.21 -21.10
C GLN A 102 -4.78 5.75 -21.46
N GLU A 103 -5.33 4.78 -20.72
CA GLU A 103 -6.72 4.34 -20.87
C GLU A 103 -7.73 5.35 -20.28
N GLY A 104 -7.35 6.02 -19.19
CA GLY A 104 -8.08 7.13 -18.62
C GLY A 104 -7.63 8.46 -19.23
N ARG A 105 -8.40 8.99 -20.17
CA ARG A 105 -8.33 10.38 -20.66
C ARG A 105 -7.91 11.39 -19.60
#